data_AF-A0A0S8G071-F1
#
_entry.id   AF-A0A0S8G071-F1
#
_cell.length_a   1.000
_cell.length_b   1.000
_cell.length_c   1.000
_cell.angle_alpha   90.00
_cell.angle_beta   90.00
_cell.angle_gamma   90.00
#
_symmetry.space_group_name_H-M   'P 1'
#
loop_
_entity.id
_entity.type
_entity.pdbx_description
1 polymer ?
#
loop_
_entity_poly.entity_id
_entity_poly.type
_entity_poly.pdbx_seq_one_letter_code
_entity_poly.pdbx_strand_id
1 'polypeptide(L)'
;MRDREPGGERLPTAADAAVRREVIASTDRTMLVEAAAGTGKTTLIVDRILQAVLDGRIRLARTVAITFTEKAAGELESRVRAGLTAALHRGGLSDAERGRVQEAVEELDRAHVCTIHAFCAHLLREKAAEAGVDPEFTVLDETPRHVLIERAWQDWMTAAVAEAPDVLVEALRAGVSRRRSPWPGRRKRSSRGCSPWPARAAPGSRRSTTCAAWRPRPPPSWPTT
;
A
#
# COMPACT_ATOMS: atom_id res chain seq x y z
N MET A 1 -43.86 -5.70 -4.32
CA MET A 1 -43.48 -4.49 -3.57
C MET A 1 -43.14 -4.97 -2.16
N ARG A 2 -41.86 -5.21 -1.86
CA ARG A 2 -41.41 -5.57 -0.50
C ARG A 2 -40.77 -4.32 0.08
N ASP A 3 -41.36 -3.83 1.15
CA ASP A 3 -40.88 -2.66 1.86
C ASP A 3 -39.46 -2.91 2.38
N ARG A 4 -38.60 -1.95 2.05
CA ARG A 4 -37.21 -1.90 2.49
C ARG A 4 -37.21 -1.13 3.81
N GLU A 5 -37.15 -1.84 4.92
CA GLU A 5 -36.94 -1.26 6.25
C GLU A 5 -35.70 -0.33 6.22
N PRO A 6 -35.80 0.91 6.73
CA PRO A 6 -34.67 1.84 6.75
C PRO A 6 -33.63 1.34 7.76
N GLY A 7 -32.35 1.38 7.36
CA GLY A 7 -31.24 0.92 8.18
C GLY A 7 -31.15 1.65 9.50
N GLY A 8 -31.60 0.98 10.58
CA GLY A 8 -31.50 1.48 11.94
C GLY A 8 -30.04 1.70 12.34
N GLU A 9 -29.71 2.93 12.73
CA GLU A 9 -28.46 3.29 13.36
C GLU A 9 -28.38 2.58 14.72
N ARG A 10 -27.65 1.46 14.77
CA ARG A 10 -27.43 0.72 16.02
C ARG A 10 -26.55 1.57 16.93
N LEU A 11 -27.12 2.05 18.04
CA LEU A 11 -26.38 2.73 19.09
C LEU A 11 -25.24 1.83 19.62
N PRO A 12 -24.06 2.39 19.95
CA PRO A 12 -22.94 1.62 20.48
C PRO A 12 -23.33 0.87 21.75
N THR A 13 -23.00 -0.42 21.82
CA THR A 13 -23.15 -1.18 23.07
C THR A 13 -22.09 -0.71 24.08
N ALA A 14 -22.31 -0.96 25.37
CA ALA A 14 -21.31 -0.68 26.40
C ALA A 14 -19.95 -1.36 26.12
N ALA A 15 -19.99 -2.54 25.50
CA ALA A 15 -18.80 -3.25 25.04
C ALA A 15 -18.09 -2.52 23.88
N ASP A 16 -18.84 -2.01 22.89
CA ASP A 16 -18.26 -1.20 21.79
C ASP A 16 -17.60 0.08 22.32
N ALA A 17 -18.24 0.75 23.27
CA ALA A 17 -17.69 1.96 23.89
C ALA A 17 -16.39 1.68 24.69
N ALA A 18 -16.27 0.52 25.32
CA ALA A 18 -15.04 0.11 25.99
C ALA A 18 -13.90 -0.14 24.97
N VAL A 19 -14.17 -0.87 23.89
CA VAL A 19 -13.20 -1.13 22.82
C VAL A 19 -12.74 0.17 22.16
N ARG A 20 -13.65 1.11 21.88
CA ARG A 20 -13.28 2.42 21.32
C ARG A 20 -12.34 3.20 22.22
N ARG A 21 -12.63 3.27 23.53
CA ARG A 21 -11.76 3.93 24.51
C ARG A 21 -10.37 3.29 24.53
N GLU A 22 -10.30 1.97 24.47
CA GLU A 22 -9.04 1.24 24.40
C GLU A 22 -8.25 1.56 23.12
N VAL A 23 -8.92 1.58 21.96
CA VAL A 23 -8.30 1.96 20.68
C VAL A 23 -7.82 3.42 20.70
N ILE A 24 -8.55 4.33 21.35
CA ILE A 24 -8.16 5.75 21.43
C ILE A 24 -6.96 5.93 22.38
N ALA A 25 -6.92 5.20 23.50
CA ALA A 25 -5.91 5.40 24.54
C ALA A 25 -4.57 4.67 24.30
N SER A 26 -4.54 3.59 23.52
CA SER A 26 -3.33 2.75 23.34
C SER A 26 -2.58 3.11 22.06
N THR A 27 -1.26 3.32 22.17
CA THR A 27 -0.33 3.55 21.03
C THR A 27 0.89 2.61 21.05
N ASP A 28 0.97 1.75 22.05
CA ASP A 28 2.11 0.90 22.41
C ASP A 28 2.06 -0.52 21.81
N ARG A 29 0.98 -0.84 21.10
CA ARG A 29 0.77 -2.14 20.46
C ARG A 29 0.02 -2.01 19.14
N THR A 30 0.22 -3.01 18.29
CA THR A 30 -0.51 -3.14 17.03
C THR A 30 -1.95 -3.55 17.29
N MET A 31 -2.90 -2.86 16.65
CA MET A 31 -4.33 -3.15 16.78
C MET A 31 -4.95 -3.32 15.39
N LEU A 32 -5.76 -4.37 15.23
CA LEU A 32 -6.63 -4.57 14.07
C LEU A 32 -8.05 -4.22 14.48
N VAL A 33 -8.64 -3.22 13.83
CA VAL A 33 -10.01 -2.79 14.10
C VAL A 33 -10.91 -3.23 12.95
N GLU A 34 -11.73 -4.25 13.21
CA GLU A 34 -12.79 -4.65 12.30
C GLU A 34 -14.07 -3.86 12.60
N ALA A 35 -14.70 -3.34 11.55
CA ALA A 35 -15.89 -2.52 11.70
C ALA A 35 -16.72 -2.56 10.42
N ALA A 36 -18.05 -2.52 10.53
CA ALA A 36 -18.95 -2.46 9.37
C ALA A 36 -18.97 -1.06 8.71
N ALA A 37 -19.46 -0.93 7.48
CA ALA A 37 -19.62 0.39 6.86
C ALA A 37 -20.51 1.29 7.73
N GLY A 38 -20.20 2.58 7.79
CA GLY A 38 -20.99 3.55 8.57
C GLY A 38 -20.74 3.58 10.09
N THR A 39 -19.91 2.70 10.65
CA THR A 39 -19.68 2.65 12.11
C THR A 39 -18.65 3.67 12.64
N GLY A 40 -18.32 4.71 11.87
CA GLY A 40 -17.41 5.77 12.34
C GLY A 40 -15.94 5.36 12.50
N LYS A 41 -15.41 4.45 11.66
CA LYS A 41 -13.99 4.10 11.62
C LYS A 41 -13.07 5.32 11.50
N THR A 42 -13.40 6.22 10.56
CA THR A 42 -12.61 7.43 10.34
C THR A 42 -12.64 8.32 11.57
N THR A 43 -13.81 8.48 12.21
CA THR A 43 -13.93 9.23 13.47
C THR A 43 -13.07 8.62 14.56
N LEU A 44 -13.09 7.29 14.72
CA LEU A 44 -12.24 6.58 15.69
C LEU A 44 -10.74 6.81 15.44
N ILE A 45 -10.30 6.81 14.17
CA ILE A 45 -8.90 7.11 13.82
C ILE A 45 -8.54 8.56 14.18
N VAL A 46 -9.42 9.51 13.87
CA VAL A 46 -9.21 10.93 14.20
C VAL A 46 -9.13 11.10 15.72
N ASP A 47 -10.07 10.54 16.48
CA ASP A 47 -10.09 10.62 17.94
C ASP A 47 -8.81 10.01 18.55
N ARG A 48 -8.34 8.88 18.00
CA ARG A 48 -7.08 8.25 18.41
C ARG A 48 -5.87 9.16 18.15
N ILE A 49 -5.80 9.82 16.99
CA ILE A 49 -4.72 10.75 16.66
C ILE A 49 -4.74 11.95 17.63
N LEU A 50 -5.91 12.58 17.81
CA LEU A 50 -6.07 13.74 18.69
C LEU A 50 -5.68 13.39 20.13
N GLN A 51 -6.18 12.27 20.66
CA GLN A 51 -5.86 11.82 22.01
C GLN A 51 -4.37 11.52 22.16
N ALA A 52 -3.74 10.88 21.17
CA ALA A 52 -2.31 10.59 21.22
C ALA A 52 -1.43 11.86 21.23
N VAL A 53 -1.85 12.92 20.52
CA VAL A 53 -1.21 14.25 20.58
C VAL A 53 -1.43 14.90 21.95
N LEU A 54 -2.68 14.90 22.44
CA LEU A 54 -3.08 15.42 23.76
C LEU A 54 -2.44 14.68 24.93
N ASP A 55 -2.01 13.44 24.74
CA ASP A 55 -1.28 12.66 25.74
C ASP A 55 0.24 12.71 25.51
N GLY A 56 0.70 13.35 24.43
CA GLY A 56 2.12 13.56 24.13
C GLY A 56 2.83 12.27 23.69
N ARG A 57 2.06 11.26 23.29
CA ARG A 57 2.57 9.96 22.86
C ARG A 57 3.11 9.99 21.43
N ILE A 58 2.62 10.92 20.61
CA ILE A 58 3.04 11.07 19.22
C ILE A 58 3.32 12.53 18.87
N ARG A 59 4.15 12.72 17.83
CA ARG A 59 4.25 13.95 17.06
C ARG A 59 3.70 13.69 15.66
N LEU A 60 2.94 14.62 15.10
CA LEU A 60 2.33 14.41 13.78
C LEU A 60 3.38 14.33 12.68
N ALA A 61 4.45 15.11 12.78
CA ALA A 61 5.59 15.03 11.86
C ALA A 61 6.29 13.65 11.87
N ARG A 62 6.06 12.81 12.89
CA ARG A 62 6.61 11.45 13.00
C ARG A 62 5.54 10.36 12.84
N THR A 63 4.36 10.73 12.35
CA THR A 63 3.23 9.83 12.20
C THR A 63 2.85 9.69 10.73
N VAL A 64 2.55 8.45 10.34
CA VAL A 64 2.12 8.12 8.98
C VAL A 64 0.69 7.58 9.05
N ALA A 65 -0.22 8.18 8.28
CA ALA A 65 -1.60 7.74 8.13
C ALA A 65 -1.87 7.43 6.66
N ILE A 66 -1.99 6.14 6.34
CA ILE A 66 -2.17 5.65 4.96
C ILE A 66 -3.62 5.32 4.68
N THR A 67 -4.12 5.76 3.53
CA THR A 67 -5.46 5.46 3.02
C THR A 67 -5.42 4.86 1.61
N PHE A 68 -6.56 4.40 1.11
CA PHE A 68 -6.66 3.79 -0.23
C PHE A 68 -6.76 4.82 -1.36
N THR A 69 -7.29 6.01 -1.09
CA THR A 69 -7.55 7.03 -2.12
C THR A 69 -7.09 8.40 -1.66
N GLU A 70 -6.66 9.24 -2.59
CA GLU A 70 -6.27 10.63 -2.30
C GLU A 70 -7.41 11.42 -1.66
N LYS A 71 -8.65 11.17 -2.09
CA LYS A 71 -9.84 11.78 -1.47
C LYS A 71 -9.98 11.40 0.01
N ALA A 72 -9.76 10.12 0.36
CA ALA A 72 -9.85 9.67 1.75
C ALA A 72 -8.71 10.22 2.60
N ALA A 73 -7.51 10.36 2.04
CA ALA A 73 -6.38 11.02 2.70
C ALA A 73 -6.71 12.48 3.03
N GLY A 74 -7.15 13.26 2.04
CA GLY A 74 -7.52 14.67 2.25
C GLY A 74 -8.70 14.86 3.21
N GLU A 75 -9.68 13.95 3.19
CA GLU A 75 -10.77 13.97 4.17
C GLU A 75 -10.27 13.68 5.59
N LEU A 76 -9.37 12.70 5.75
CA LEU A 76 -8.77 12.38 7.05
C LEU A 76 -7.95 13.56 7.58
N GLU A 77 -7.10 14.16 6.74
CA GLU A 77 -6.30 15.34 7.11
C GLU A 77 -7.20 16.51 7.54
N SER A 78 -8.26 16.81 6.77
CA SER A 78 -9.22 17.86 7.09
C SER A 78 -9.91 17.63 8.43
N ARG A 79 -10.29 16.38 8.74
CA ARG A 79 -10.91 16.02 10.02
C ARG A 79 -9.93 16.14 11.19
N VAL A 80 -8.67 15.74 11.02
CA VAL A 80 -7.62 15.93 12.03
C VAL A 80 -7.40 17.42 12.29
N ARG A 81 -7.27 18.24 11.25
CA ARG A 81 -7.14 19.70 11.38
C ARG A 81 -8.29 20.32 12.17
N ALA A 82 -9.52 19.99 11.77
CA ALA A 82 -10.72 20.48 12.45
C ALA A 82 -10.77 20.07 13.93
N GLY A 83 -10.35 18.84 14.24
CA GLY A 83 -10.25 18.33 15.60
C GLY A 83 -9.24 19.10 16.46
N LEU A 84 -8.03 19.34 15.93
CA LEU A 84 -6.99 20.11 16.63
C LEU A 84 -7.43 21.56 16.88
N THR A 85 -7.97 22.22 15.85
CA THR A 85 -8.48 23.60 15.96
C THR A 85 -9.62 23.69 16.97
N ALA A 86 -10.56 22.73 16.95
CA ALA A 86 -11.65 22.68 17.92
C ALA A 86 -11.14 22.49 19.35
N ALA A 87 -10.11 21.67 19.57
CA ALA A 87 -9.50 21.48 20.88
C ALA A 87 -8.88 22.78 21.44
N LEU A 88 -8.23 23.57 20.58
CA LEU A 88 -7.67 24.87 20.98
C LEU A 88 -8.75 25.89 21.36
N HIS A 89 -9.89 25.87 20.67
CA HIS A 89 -11.00 26.80 20.92
C HIS A 89 -11.87 26.45 22.13
N ARG A 90 -12.13 25.17 22.39
CA ARG A 90 -13.01 24.73 23.49
C ARG A 90 -12.45 25.05 24.88
N GLY A 91 -11.14 25.29 24.99
CA GLY A 91 -10.48 25.53 26.27
C GLY A 91 -10.37 24.25 27.11
N GLY A 92 -9.92 24.38 28.36
CA GLY A 92 -9.75 23.24 29.28
C GLY A 92 -8.45 22.45 29.10
N LEU A 93 -7.61 22.81 28.13
CA LEU A 93 -6.25 22.29 27.98
C LEU A 93 -5.31 22.97 28.97
N SER A 94 -4.48 22.19 29.65
CA SER A 94 -3.27 22.67 30.33
C SER A 94 -2.32 23.34 29.33
N ASP A 95 -1.38 24.15 29.83
CA ASP A 95 -0.40 24.83 28.98
C ASP A 95 0.44 23.83 28.17
N ALA A 96 0.78 22.69 28.78
CA ALA A 96 1.53 21.62 28.12
C ALA A 96 0.72 20.94 27.01
N GLU A 97 -0.58 20.71 27.20
CA GLU A 97 -1.46 20.17 26.15
C GLU A 97 -1.66 21.17 25.02
N ARG A 98 -1.91 22.44 25.36
CA ARG A 98 -2.07 23.52 24.39
C ARG A 98 -0.85 23.64 23.49
N GLY A 99 0.36 23.63 24.06
CA GLY A 99 1.61 23.68 23.29
C GLY A 99 1.73 22.52 22.32
N ARG A 100 1.40 21.29 22.74
CA ARG A 100 1.44 20.10 21.87
C ARG A 100 0.42 20.15 20.74
N VAL A 101 -0.79 20.66 21.01
CA VAL A 101 -1.82 20.82 19.97
C VAL A 101 -1.45 21.91 18.98
N GLN A 102 -0.90 23.05 19.43
CA GLN A 102 -0.41 24.11 18.54
C GLN A 102 0.69 23.59 17.62
N GLU A 103 1.67 22.90 18.18
CA GLU A 103 2.74 22.27 17.43
C GLU A 103 2.21 21.25 16.42
N ALA A 104 1.22 20.43 16.81
CA ALA A 104 0.58 19.49 15.90
C ALA A 104 -0.13 20.18 14.73
N VAL A 105 -0.76 21.35 14.93
CA VAL A 105 -1.36 22.13 13.82
C VAL A 105 -0.29 22.57 12.82
N GLU A 106 0.88 23.02 13.29
CA GLU A 106 2.01 23.43 12.45
C GLU A 106 2.72 22.25 11.76
N GLU A 107 2.65 21.06 12.35
CA GLU A 107 3.20 19.83 11.79
C GLU A 107 2.28 19.16 10.79
N LEU A 108 0.97 19.41 10.83
CA LEU A 108 -0.01 18.66 10.04
C LEU A 108 0.26 18.71 8.54
N ASP A 109 0.68 19.87 8.02
CA ASP A 109 1.03 20.04 6.60
C ASP A 109 2.26 19.22 6.19
N ARG A 110 3.10 18.85 7.16
CA ARG A 110 4.30 18.00 6.98
C ARG A 110 4.05 16.55 7.35
N ALA A 111 2.91 16.22 7.96
CA ALA A 111 2.57 14.87 8.35
C ALA A 111 2.22 14.01 7.13
N HIS A 112 2.54 12.72 7.17
CA HIS A 112 2.27 11.81 6.04
C HIS A 112 0.84 11.25 6.08
N VAL A 113 -0.15 12.09 5.79
CA VAL A 113 -1.54 11.66 5.57
C VAL A 113 -1.78 11.50 4.07
N CYS A 114 -1.62 10.28 3.55
CA CYS A 114 -1.54 10.06 2.11
C CYS A 114 -1.97 8.65 1.70
N THR A 115 -1.83 8.31 0.42
CA THR A 115 -1.97 6.93 -0.06
C THR A 115 -0.67 6.14 0.10
N ILE A 116 -0.75 4.81 0.03
CA ILE A 116 0.44 3.95 0.07
C ILE A 116 1.44 4.29 -1.06
N HIS A 117 0.94 4.64 -2.24
CA HIS A 117 1.80 4.99 -3.38
C HIS A 117 2.54 6.31 -3.13
N ALA A 118 1.84 7.32 -2.61
CA ALA A 118 2.44 8.60 -2.27
C ALA A 118 3.51 8.45 -1.16
N PHE A 119 3.22 7.65 -0.13
CA PHE A 119 4.19 7.35 0.93
C PHE A 119 5.44 6.65 0.38
N CYS A 120 5.28 5.59 -0.41
CA CYS A 120 6.41 4.89 -1.01
C CYS A 120 7.22 5.79 -1.95
N ALA A 121 6.56 6.65 -2.74
CA ALA A 121 7.24 7.59 -3.60
C ALA A 121 8.06 8.61 -2.81
N HIS A 122 7.53 9.11 -1.68
CA HIS A 122 8.27 9.98 -0.77
C HIS A 122 9.51 9.28 -0.20
N LEU A 123 9.34 8.06 0.33
CA LEU A 123 10.42 7.27 0.91
C LEU A 123 11.54 6.97 -0.11
N LEU A 124 11.16 6.65 -1.36
CA LEU A 124 12.13 6.41 -2.43
C LEU A 124 12.92 7.67 -2.79
N ARG A 125 12.31 8.85 -2.73
CA ARG A 125 13.02 10.12 -2.97
C ARG A 125 13.96 10.46 -1.83
N GLU A 126 13.51 10.26 -0.59
CA GLU A 126 14.34 10.49 0.61
C GLU A 126 15.58 9.58 0.62
N LYS A 127 15.43 8.34 0.13
CA LYS A 127 16.48 7.31 0.08
C LYS A 127 16.91 6.96 -1.34
N ALA A 128 16.91 7.94 -2.25
CA ALA A 128 17.13 7.71 -3.68
C ALA A 128 18.45 6.98 -4.00
N ALA A 129 19.53 7.37 -3.32
CA ALA A 129 20.85 6.75 -3.48
C ALA A 129 20.86 5.26 -3.04
N GLU A 130 20.26 4.95 -1.89
CA GLU A 130 20.15 3.58 -1.38
C GLU A 130 19.20 2.73 -2.27
N ALA A 131 18.15 3.35 -2.79
CA ALA A 131 17.19 2.72 -3.68
C ALA A 131 17.69 2.53 -5.13
N GLY A 132 18.79 3.19 -5.51
CA GLY A 132 19.33 3.14 -6.87
C GLY A 132 18.41 3.79 -7.90
N VAL A 133 17.64 4.80 -7.50
CA VAL A 133 16.72 5.55 -8.38
C VAL A 133 17.15 7.00 -8.51
N ASP A 134 16.81 7.63 -9.63
CA ASP A 134 16.96 9.07 -9.81
C ASP A 134 16.05 9.81 -8.79
N PRO A 135 16.55 10.75 -7.97
CA PRO A 135 15.71 11.51 -7.04
C PRO A 135 14.60 12.31 -7.73
N GLU A 136 14.76 12.64 -9.02
CA GLU A 136 13.78 13.35 -9.84
C GLU A 136 12.85 12.39 -10.61
N PHE A 137 12.77 11.11 -10.21
CA PHE A 137 11.89 10.16 -10.87
C PHE A 137 10.42 10.62 -10.88
N THR A 138 9.76 10.33 -11.99
CA THR A 138 8.33 10.54 -12.16
C THR A 138 7.60 9.20 -12.12
N VAL A 139 6.45 9.19 -11.44
CA VAL A 139 5.55 8.03 -11.47
C VAL A 139 4.81 8.10 -12.80
N LEU A 140 4.98 7.09 -13.65
CA LEU A 140 4.33 7.06 -14.96
C LEU A 140 2.84 6.80 -14.83
N ASP A 141 2.05 7.67 -15.47
CA ASP A 141 0.64 7.41 -15.73
C ASP A 141 0.44 6.19 -16.64
N GLU A 142 -0.81 5.71 -16.71
CA GLU A 142 -1.16 4.48 -17.40
C GLU A 142 -0.73 4.46 -18.88
N THR A 143 -0.90 5.57 -19.59
CA THR A 143 -0.57 5.68 -21.01
C THR A 143 0.93 5.60 -21.28
N PRO A 144 1.80 6.48 -20.73
CA PRO A 144 3.24 6.38 -20.96
C PRO A 144 3.82 5.06 -20.42
N ARG A 145 3.27 4.54 -19.31
CA ARG A 145 3.62 3.21 -18.79
C ARG A 145 3.36 2.11 -19.83
N HIS A 146 2.20 2.12 -20.48
CA HIS A 146 1.86 1.13 -21.50
C HIS A 146 2.80 1.21 -22.72
N VAL A 147 3.11 2.43 -23.18
CA VAL A 147 4.05 2.65 -24.30
C VAL A 147 5.44 2.12 -23.95
N LEU A 148 5.94 2.43 -22.75
CA LEU A 148 7.25 1.98 -22.31
C LEU A 148 7.35 0.46 -22.21
N ILE A 149 6.32 -0.20 -21.66
CA ILE A 149 6.26 -1.67 -21.57
C ILE A 149 6.21 -2.30 -22.96
N GLU A 150 5.43 -1.74 -23.89
CA GLU A 150 5.38 -2.24 -25.26
C GLU A 150 6.75 -2.12 -25.94
N ARG A 151 7.41 -0.96 -25.82
CA ARG A 151 8.76 -0.77 -26.35
C ARG A 151 9.75 -1.76 -25.76
N ALA A 152 9.80 -1.89 -24.43
CA ALA A 152 10.69 -2.83 -23.75
C ALA A 152 10.44 -4.28 -24.19
N TRP A 153 9.17 -4.65 -24.44
CA TRP A 153 8.82 -5.96 -24.97
C TRP A 153 9.33 -6.15 -26.41
N GLN A 154 9.17 -5.16 -27.29
CA GLN A 154 9.65 -5.23 -28.67
C GLN A 154 11.19 -5.29 -28.74
N ASP A 155 11.87 -4.49 -27.92
CA ASP A 155 13.34 -4.49 -27.83
C ASP A 155 13.84 -5.86 -27.36
N TRP A 156 13.21 -6.43 -26.32
CA TRP A 156 13.51 -7.77 -25.84
C TRP A 156 13.24 -8.86 -26.90
N MET A 157 12.08 -8.81 -27.58
CA MET A 157 11.72 -9.76 -28.63
C MET A 157 12.75 -9.73 -29.76
N THR A 158 13.18 -8.54 -30.19
CA THR A 158 14.16 -8.35 -31.27
C THR A 158 15.50 -8.99 -30.88
N ALA A 159 15.97 -8.73 -29.66
CA ALA A 159 17.20 -9.36 -29.14
C ALA A 159 17.06 -10.89 -29.02
N ALA A 160 15.93 -11.37 -28.52
CA ALA A 160 15.67 -12.80 -28.33
C ALA A 160 15.60 -13.59 -29.65
N VAL A 161 15.02 -13.01 -30.71
CA VAL A 161 15.02 -13.62 -32.06
C VAL A 161 16.45 -13.79 -32.58
N ALA A 162 17.33 -12.80 -32.33
CA ALA A 162 18.70 -12.85 -32.80
C ALA A 162 19.52 -13.96 -32.11
N GLU A 163 19.25 -14.24 -30.84
CA GLU A 163 19.97 -15.26 -30.06
C GLU A 163 19.42 -16.68 -30.24
N ALA A 164 18.10 -16.85 -30.34
CA ALA A 164 17.46 -18.16 -30.37
C ALA A 164 16.18 -18.16 -31.25
N PRO A 165 16.32 -18.03 -32.58
CA PRO A 165 15.19 -17.85 -33.48
C PRO A 165 14.23 -19.05 -33.47
N ASP A 166 14.73 -20.28 -33.43
CA ASP A 166 13.89 -21.49 -33.55
C ASP A 166 12.93 -21.67 -32.36
N VAL A 167 13.44 -21.49 -31.13
CA VAL A 167 12.64 -21.61 -29.90
C VAL A 167 11.56 -20.53 -29.83
N LEU A 168 11.90 -19.30 -30.20
CA LEU A 168 10.96 -18.19 -30.15
C LEU A 168 9.89 -18.32 -31.25
N VAL A 169 10.28 -18.74 -32.45
CA VAL A 169 9.34 -19.01 -33.54
C VAL A 169 8.37 -20.13 -33.18
N GLU A 170 8.85 -21.21 -32.54
CA GLU A 170 7.99 -22.28 -32.06
C GLU A 170 7.01 -21.78 -30.97
N ALA A 171 7.49 -20.99 -30.01
CA ALA A 171 6.65 -20.38 -28.97
C ALA A 171 5.58 -19.44 -29.55
N LEU A 172 5.95 -18.61 -30.54
CA LEU A 172 5.01 -17.72 -31.23
C LEU A 172 3.96 -18.51 -32.03
N ARG A 173 4.37 -19.57 -32.74
CA ARG A 173 3.45 -20.49 -33.43
C ARG A 173 2.50 -21.19 -32.45
N ALA A 174 2.96 -21.48 -31.24
CA ALA A 174 2.13 -22.01 -30.15
C ALA A 174 1.18 -20.95 -29.53
N GLY A 175 1.21 -19.72 -30.00
CA GLY A 175 0.30 -18.64 -29.58
C GLY A 175 0.72 -17.95 -28.28
N VAL A 176 1.98 -18.08 -27.86
CA VAL A 176 2.54 -17.30 -26.76
C VAL A 176 2.59 -15.83 -27.19
N SER A 177 1.97 -14.96 -26.40
CA SER A 177 1.94 -13.52 -26.68
C SER A 177 1.98 -12.71 -25.39
N ARG A 178 2.37 -11.43 -25.47
CA ARG A 178 2.41 -10.50 -24.32
C ARG A 178 1.11 -10.48 -23.51
N ARG A 179 -0.05 -10.60 -24.18
CA ARG A 179 -1.38 -10.61 -23.54
C ARG A 179 -1.80 -11.98 -23.01
N ARG A 180 -1.12 -13.04 -23.44
CA ARG A 180 -1.42 -14.42 -23.11
C ARG A 180 -0.17 -15.05 -22.49
N SER A 181 0.08 -14.69 -21.24
CA SER A 181 1.09 -15.39 -20.45
C SER A 181 0.73 -16.88 -20.38
N PRO A 182 1.68 -17.80 -20.65
CA PRO A 182 1.48 -19.22 -20.38
C PRO A 182 1.44 -19.53 -18.87
N TRP A 183 1.76 -18.55 -18.02
CA TRP A 183 1.65 -18.67 -16.58
C TRP A 183 0.18 -18.46 -16.15
N PRO A 184 -0.47 -19.40 -15.44
CA PRO A 184 -1.80 -19.22 -14.88
C PRO A 184 -1.81 -18.18 -13.75
N GLY A 185 -1.68 -16.90 -14.13
CA GLY A 185 -1.51 -15.78 -13.21
C GLY A 185 -2.40 -14.61 -13.58
N ARG A 186 -3.70 -14.88 -13.79
CA ARG A 186 -4.89 -13.98 -13.74
C ARG A 186 -6.02 -14.55 -14.61
N ARG A 187 -6.54 -15.72 -14.27
CA ARG A 187 -7.97 -15.97 -14.50
C ARG A 187 -8.69 -15.50 -13.25
N LYS A 188 -9.72 -14.65 -13.40
CA LYS A 188 -10.67 -14.36 -12.32
C LYS A 188 -11.08 -15.70 -11.72
N ARG A 189 -10.75 -15.90 -10.44
CA ARG A 189 -11.06 -17.11 -9.70
C ARG A 189 -12.58 -17.17 -9.51
N SER A 190 -13.30 -17.70 -10.49
CA SER A 190 -14.67 -18.13 -10.26
C SER A 190 -14.62 -19.22 -9.21
N SER A 191 -15.34 -19.01 -8.12
CA SER A 191 -15.52 -19.92 -7.00
C SER A 191 -15.91 -21.32 -7.49
N ARG A 192 -14.92 -22.23 -7.56
CA ARG A 192 -15.09 -23.69 -7.46
C ARG A 192 -13.72 -24.36 -7.40
N GLY A 193 -13.46 -25.02 -6.26
CA GLY A 193 -12.45 -26.09 -6.09
C GLY A 193 -10.98 -25.67 -6.05
N CYS A 194 -10.44 -25.49 -4.85
CA CYS A 194 -9.00 -25.67 -4.62
C CYS A 194 -8.64 -27.15 -4.78
N SER A 195 -7.60 -27.46 -5.56
CA SER A 195 -6.70 -28.56 -5.22
C SER A 195 -5.24 -28.08 -5.34
N PRO A 196 -4.36 -28.42 -4.39
CA PRO A 196 -2.99 -27.94 -4.36
C PRO A 196 -2.08 -28.83 -5.21
N TRP A 197 -1.17 -28.17 -5.95
CA TRP A 197 0.17 -28.60 -6.36
C TRP A 197 0.45 -30.12 -6.48
N PRO A 198 0.90 -30.63 -7.63
CA PRO A 198 1.43 -31.99 -7.68
C PRO A 198 2.72 -32.07 -6.85
N ALA A 199 2.75 -33.08 -5.98
CA ALA A 199 3.85 -33.43 -5.11
C ALA A 199 5.13 -33.74 -5.90
N ARG A 200 6.27 -33.50 -5.24
CA ARG A 200 7.64 -33.76 -5.70
C ARG A 200 7.79 -35.15 -6.32
N ALA A 201 8.50 -35.24 -7.44
CA ALA A 201 8.94 -36.49 -8.05
C ALA A 201 10.05 -37.16 -7.20
N ALA A 202 9.96 -38.48 -7.03
CA ALA A 202 10.98 -39.34 -6.46
C ALA A 202 12.15 -39.59 -7.44
N PRO A 203 13.36 -39.95 -6.97
CA PRO A 203 14.57 -39.94 -7.79
C PRO A 203 14.73 -41.24 -8.58
N GLY A 204 15.02 -41.13 -9.88
CA GLY A 204 15.43 -42.30 -10.67
C GLY A 204 15.02 -42.28 -12.14
N SER A 205 15.47 -41.29 -12.92
CA SER A 205 15.80 -41.55 -14.33
C SER A 205 16.75 -40.47 -14.84
N ARG A 206 17.89 -40.91 -15.38
CA ARG A 206 18.83 -40.05 -16.10
C ARG A 206 18.18 -39.65 -17.42
N ARG A 207 17.81 -38.38 -17.55
CA ARG A 207 17.78 -37.70 -18.85
C ARG A 207 18.49 -36.37 -18.70
N SER A 208 19.60 -36.26 -19.41
CA SER A 208 20.38 -35.06 -19.62
C SER A 208 19.54 -34.07 -20.44
N THR A 209 18.95 -33.11 -19.77
CA THR A 209 18.57 -31.84 -20.38
C THR A 209 19.04 -30.77 -19.40
N THR A 210 20.17 -30.15 -19.75
CA THR A 210 20.72 -28.97 -19.10
C THR A 210 19.68 -27.86 -19.16
N CYS A 211 18.81 -27.82 -18.16
CA CYS A 211 18.01 -26.65 -17.85
C CYS A 211 19.01 -25.62 -17.31
N ALA A 212 19.39 -24.66 -18.14
CA ALA A 212 20.20 -23.53 -17.71
C ALA A 212 19.42 -22.82 -16.60
N ALA A 213 19.82 -23.07 -15.35
CA ALA A 213 19.27 -22.39 -14.20
C ALA A 213 19.52 -20.89 -14.39
N TRP A 214 18.44 -20.13 -14.56
CA TRP A 214 18.47 -18.68 -14.51
C TRP A 214 19.09 -18.27 -13.16
N ARG A 215 20.33 -17.80 -13.19
CA ARG A 215 20.98 -17.16 -12.04
C ARG A 215 20.78 -15.66 -12.19
N PRO A 216 20.19 -14.96 -11.21
CA PRO A 216 20.16 -13.50 -11.25
C PRO A 216 21.59 -12.98 -11.30
N ARG A 217 21.89 -12.06 -12.24
CA ARG A 217 23.17 -11.36 -12.25
C ARG A 217 23.30 -10.57 -10.94
N PRO A 218 24.46 -10.60 -10.26
CA PRO A 218 24.69 -9.71 -9.13
C PRO A 218 24.65 -8.24 -9.62
N PRO A 219 24.21 -7.29 -8.77
CA PRO A 219 24.21 -5.88 -9.11
C PRO A 219 25.65 -5.41 -9.40
N PRO A 220 25.83 -4.38 -10.26
CA PRO A 220 27.14 -3.81 -10.53
C PRO A 220 27.77 -3.27 -9.24
N SER A 221 29.03 -3.64 -8.98
CA SER A 221 29.82 -3.10 -7.88
C SER A 221 30.25 -1.67 -8.22
N TRP A 222 29.79 -0.70 -7.43
CA TRP A 222 30.25 0.68 -7.54
C TRP A 222 31.62 0.83 -6.83
N PRO A 223 32.57 1.60 -7.39
CA PRO A 223 33.83 1.89 -6.72
C PRO A 223 33.58 2.77 -5.49
N THR A 224 33.95 2.28 -4.31
CA THR A 224 34.06 3.10 -3.10
C THR A 224 35.21 4.08 -3.28
N THR A 225 34.90 5.38 -3.22
CA THR A 225 35.87 6.43 -2.91
C THR A 225 35.51 7.01 -1.55
#